data_AF-A0A086AUE5-F1
#
_entry.id   AF-A0A086AUE5-F1
#
_cell.length_a   1.000
_cell.length_b   1.000
_cell.length_c   1.000
_cell.angle_alpha   90.00
_cell.angle_beta   90.00
_cell.angle_gamma   90.00
#
_symmetry.space_group_name_H-M   'P 1'
#
loop_
_entity.id
_entity.type
_entity.pdbx_description
1 polymer ?
#
loop_
_entity_poly.entity_id
_entity_poly.type
_entity_poly.pdbx_seq_one_letter_code
_entity_poly.pdbx_strand_id
1 'polypeptide(L)'
;MKKLILSAAIVLGSLSSFATTLPTSVLDVKTTSVQEEYTEVKIEELPAAITAALKKAYPDAVLNKAYVNANKEYKLDVTVGDKVGNLFADATGNWIKK
;
A
#
# COMPACT_ATOMS: atom_id res chain seq x y z
N MET A 1 80.32 -23.25 -12.36
CA MET A 1 79.01 -23.49 -13.02
C MET A 1 78.06 -22.43 -12.47
N LYS A 2 77.84 -21.32 -13.18
CA LYS A 2 76.60 -21.02 -13.91
C LYS A 2 75.36 -21.73 -13.32
N LYS A 3 74.37 -20.88 -13.00
CA LYS A 3 72.92 -21.07 -13.01
C LYS A 3 72.29 -20.84 -11.64
N LEU A 4 71.08 -20.27 -11.73
CA LEU A 4 69.99 -20.31 -10.75
C LEU A 4 70.10 -19.23 -9.66
N ILE A 5 69.19 -18.26 -9.47
CA ILE A 5 67.84 -18.07 -9.99
C ILE A 5 67.53 -16.57 -9.96
N LEU A 6 67.13 -16.07 -11.13
CA LEU A 6 66.43 -14.82 -11.38
C LEU A 6 64.94 -15.14 -11.20
N SER A 7 64.23 -14.46 -10.28
CA SER A 7 62.77 -14.35 -10.17
C SER A 7 62.38 -14.33 -8.70
N ALA A 8 61.39 -13.58 -8.25
CA ALA A 8 60.62 -12.50 -8.82
C ALA A 8 60.01 -11.85 -7.58
N ALA A 9 60.13 -10.54 -7.43
CA ALA A 9 59.43 -9.80 -6.40
C ALA A 9 57.93 -9.84 -6.74
N ILE A 10 57.25 -10.91 -6.32
CA ILE A 10 55.79 -10.99 -6.33
C ILE A 10 55.35 -10.28 -5.07
N VAL A 11 55.22 -8.96 -5.21
CA VAL A 11 54.43 -8.11 -4.34
C VAL A 11 53.06 -8.79 -4.23
N LEU A 12 52.78 -9.39 -3.08
CA LEU A 12 51.46 -9.87 -2.71
C LEU A 12 50.57 -8.63 -2.52
N GLY A 13 50.16 -8.06 -3.66
CA GLY A 13 49.15 -7.04 -3.77
C GLY A 13 47.85 -7.63 -3.25
N SER A 14 47.49 -7.20 -2.06
CA SER A 14 46.20 -7.32 -1.43
C SER A 14 45.08 -6.96 -2.41
N LEU A 15 44.45 -7.97 -3.01
CA LEU A 15 43.14 -7.81 -3.63
C LEU A 15 42.10 -8.17 -2.56
N SER A 16 41.86 -7.22 -1.67
CA SER A 16 40.63 -7.19 -0.86
C SER A 16 39.47 -7.05 -1.83
N SER A 17 38.82 -8.15 -2.18
CA SER A 17 37.53 -8.12 -2.84
C SER A 17 36.49 -7.62 -1.83
N PHE A 18 36.35 -6.30 -1.69
CA PHE A 18 35.12 -5.74 -1.18
C PHE A 18 34.05 -6.02 -2.23
N ALA A 19 33.24 -7.04 -2.00
CA ALA A 19 31.97 -7.19 -2.69
C ALA A 19 31.14 -5.95 -2.34
N THR A 20 31.18 -4.95 -3.21
CA THR A 20 30.24 -3.84 -3.15
C THR A 20 28.88 -4.47 -3.45
N THR A 21 28.10 -4.70 -2.40
CA THR A 21 26.67 -4.89 -2.57
C THR A 21 26.17 -3.53 -3.01
N LEU A 22 26.03 -3.35 -4.32
CA LEU A 22 25.17 -2.30 -4.84
C LEU A 22 23.87 -2.41 -4.03
N PRO A 23 23.40 -1.36 -3.35
CA PRO A 23 22.00 -1.33 -3.02
C PRO A 23 21.33 -1.35 -4.38
N THR A 24 20.83 -2.54 -4.75
CA THR A 24 19.70 -2.66 -5.66
C THR A 24 18.64 -1.78 -5.02
N SER A 25 18.66 -0.51 -5.42
CA SER A 25 17.50 0.32 -5.44
C SER A 25 16.57 -0.43 -6.38
N VAL A 26 15.81 -1.35 -5.80
CA VAL A 26 14.49 -1.72 -6.29
C VAL A 26 13.64 -0.44 -6.19
N LEU A 27 14.01 0.51 -7.04
CA LEU A 27 13.07 1.39 -7.73
C LEU A 27 12.45 0.50 -8.81
N ASP A 28 11.72 -0.52 -8.38
CA ASP A 28 10.88 -1.26 -9.30
C ASP A 28 9.48 -1.25 -8.72
N VAL A 29 8.74 -0.29 -9.28
CA VAL A 29 7.30 -0.36 -9.44
C VAL A 29 6.57 -0.28 -8.10
N LYS A 30 6.52 0.96 -7.57
CA LYS A 30 5.24 1.50 -7.14
C LYS A 30 4.30 1.25 -8.30
N THR A 31 3.62 0.12 -8.24
CA THR A 31 2.50 -0.18 -9.09
C THR A 31 1.55 0.94 -8.75
N THR A 32 1.53 1.95 -9.60
CA THR A 32 0.36 2.80 -9.80
C THR A 32 -0.71 1.87 -10.39
N SER A 33 -1.10 0.83 -9.65
CA SER A 33 -2.51 0.61 -9.47
C SER A 33 -3.02 1.93 -8.96
N VAL A 34 -4.12 2.39 -9.49
CA VAL A 34 -4.88 3.52 -8.99
C VAL A 34 -5.19 3.24 -7.52
N GLN A 35 -4.20 3.45 -6.63
CA GLN A 35 -4.35 3.52 -5.20
C GLN A 35 -5.02 4.87 -5.02
N GLU A 36 -6.32 4.90 -5.26
CA GLU A 36 -7.14 5.82 -4.51
C GLU A 36 -6.78 5.58 -3.05
N GLU A 37 -5.99 6.50 -2.51
CA GLU A 37 -5.52 6.47 -1.15
C GLU A 37 -6.73 6.75 -0.27
N TYR A 38 -7.51 5.70 -0.05
CA TYR A 38 -8.66 5.68 0.83
C TYR A 38 -8.13 5.86 2.25
N THR A 39 -8.27 7.07 2.76
CA THR A 39 -7.88 7.45 4.11
C THR A 39 -8.94 6.93 5.07
N GLU A 40 -8.58 6.11 6.05
CA GLU A 40 -9.52 5.63 7.07
C GLU A 40 -10.03 6.84 7.86
N VAL A 41 -11.34 7.05 7.81
CA VAL A 41 -12.04 8.12 8.52
C VAL A 41 -12.93 7.52 9.59
N LYS A 42 -13.12 8.26 10.67
CA LYS A 42 -14.06 7.83 11.70
C LYS A 42 -15.48 7.90 11.17
N ILE A 43 -16.34 7.04 11.73
CA ILE A 43 -17.77 7.01 11.46
C ILE A 43 -18.43 8.36 11.79
N GLU A 44 -17.84 9.11 12.72
CA GLU A 44 -18.25 10.47 13.12
C GLU A 44 -17.95 11.53 12.05
N GLU A 45 -16.96 11.29 11.18
CA GLU A 45 -16.59 12.18 10.07
C GLU A 45 -17.35 11.85 8.78
N LEU A 46 -18.13 10.75 8.78
CA LEU A 46 -19.02 10.45 7.67
C LEU A 46 -20.15 11.48 7.63
N PRO A 47 -20.44 12.05 6.43
CA PRO A 47 -21.65 12.83 6.23
C PRO A 47 -22.88 12.07 6.71
N ALA A 48 -23.75 12.75 7.47
CA ALA A 48 -24.98 12.17 7.99
C ALA A 48 -25.85 11.55 6.90
N ALA A 49 -25.77 12.07 5.68
CA ALA A 49 -26.44 11.52 4.51
C ALA A 49 -26.01 10.06 4.21
N ILE A 50 -24.72 9.75 4.32
CA ILE A 50 -24.18 8.40 4.09
C ILE A 50 -24.62 7.45 5.20
N THR A 51 -24.52 7.88 6.47
CA THR A 51 -24.92 7.04 7.62
C THR A 51 -26.44 6.80 7.62
N ALA A 52 -27.24 7.80 7.23
CA ALA A 52 -28.69 7.64 7.07
C ALA A 52 -29.03 6.71 5.90
N ALA A 53 -28.35 6.86 4.77
CA ALA A 53 -28.50 5.95 3.64
C ALA A 53 -28.14 4.52 4.03
N LEU A 54 -27.05 4.32 4.79
CA LEU A 54 -26.59 3.00 5.25
C LEU A 54 -27.65 2.34 6.12
N LYS A 55 -28.13 3.05 7.15
CA LYS A 55 -29.19 2.53 8.04
C LYS A 55 -30.50 2.26 7.30
N LYS A 56 -30.80 3.03 6.25
CA LYS A 56 -32.02 2.87 5.46
C LYS A 56 -31.95 1.69 4.48
N ALA A 57 -30.80 1.51 3.83
CA ALA A 57 -30.58 0.43 2.86
C ALA A 57 -30.27 -0.91 3.55
N TYR A 58 -29.52 -0.85 4.66
CA TYR A 58 -29.05 -2.01 5.42
C TYR A 58 -29.18 -1.72 6.92
N PRO A 59 -30.38 -1.84 7.52
CA PRO A 59 -30.59 -1.57 8.94
C PRO A 59 -29.81 -2.53 9.85
N ASP A 60 -29.54 -3.74 9.37
CA ASP A 60 -28.77 -4.78 10.07
C ASP A 60 -27.27 -4.74 9.73
N ALA A 61 -26.81 -3.74 8.99
CA ALA A 61 -25.39 -3.57 8.68
C ALA A 61 -24.62 -3.01 9.88
N VAL A 62 -23.56 -3.70 10.26
CA VAL A 62 -22.54 -3.23 11.20
C VAL A 62 -21.45 -2.55 10.39
N LEU A 63 -21.35 -1.22 10.50
CA LEU A 63 -20.24 -0.47 9.92
C LEU A 63 -18.96 -0.75 10.70
N ASN A 64 -18.01 -1.45 10.08
CA ASN A 64 -16.72 -1.74 10.70
C ASN A 64 -15.74 -0.60 10.46
N LYS A 65 -15.61 -0.19 9.20
CA LYS A 65 -14.63 0.81 8.78
C LYS A 65 -15.21 1.73 7.74
N ALA A 66 -14.73 2.96 7.75
CA ALA A 66 -15.06 3.96 6.76
C ALA A 66 -13.77 4.56 6.23
N TYR A 67 -13.75 4.83 4.94
CA TYR A 67 -12.62 5.41 4.26
C TYR A 67 -13.09 6.51 3.33
N VAL A 68 -12.29 7.54 3.12
CA VAL A 68 -12.55 8.62 2.16
C VAL A 68 -11.38 8.77 1.21
N ASN A 69 -11.64 9.01 -0.07
CA ASN A 69 -10.59 9.37 -1.01
C ASN A 69 -10.56 10.88 -1.28
N ALA A 70 -9.55 11.34 -2.04
CA ALA A 70 -9.41 12.74 -2.43
C ALA A 70 -10.60 13.27 -3.26
N ASN A 71 -11.33 12.39 -3.95
CA ASN A 71 -12.53 12.73 -4.72
C ASN A 71 -13.79 12.87 -3.86
N LYS A 72 -13.67 12.77 -2.52
CA LYS A 72 -14.79 12.74 -1.57
C LYS A 72 -15.75 11.56 -1.81
N GLU A 73 -15.23 10.47 -2.33
CA GLU A 73 -15.91 9.18 -2.35
C GLU A 73 -15.56 8.45 -1.06
N TYR A 74 -16.59 7.99 -0.38
CA TYR A 74 -16.54 7.30 0.88
C TYR A 74 -16.75 5.81 0.63
N LYS A 75 -15.80 5.00 1.05
CA LYS A 75 -15.92 3.55 1.08
C LYS A 75 -16.26 3.11 2.50
N LEU A 76 -17.36 2.42 2.67
CA LEU A 76 -17.88 1.91 3.92
C LEU A 76 -17.81 0.40 3.90
N ASP A 77 -17.01 -0.18 4.79
CA ASP A 77 -16.94 -1.61 4.99
C ASP A 77 -17.94 -2.00 6.08
N VAL A 78 -18.96 -2.72 5.66
CA VAL A 78 -20.10 -3.09 6.49
C VAL A 78 -20.23 -4.61 6.55
N THR A 79 -20.60 -5.14 7.70
CA THR A 79 -20.95 -6.55 7.85
C THR A 79 -22.45 -6.68 8.03
N VAL A 80 -23.10 -7.46 7.17
CA VAL A 80 -24.52 -7.80 7.28
C VAL A 80 -24.62 -9.28 7.60
N GLY A 81 -24.96 -9.60 8.85
CA GLY A 81 -24.93 -10.97 9.36
C GLY A 81 -23.52 -11.56 9.30
N ASP A 82 -23.33 -12.61 8.51
CA ASP A 82 -22.02 -13.26 8.30
C ASP A 82 -21.27 -12.78 7.04
N LYS A 83 -21.81 -11.78 6.32
CA LYS A 83 -21.24 -11.30 5.06
C LYS A 83 -20.65 -9.91 5.21
N VAL A 84 -19.37 -9.76 4.88
CA VAL A 84 -18.73 -8.46 4.73
C VAL A 84 -19.03 -7.92 3.33
N GLY A 85 -19.49 -6.69 3.25
CA GLY A 85 -19.75 -5.95 2.02
C GLY A 85 -19.08 -4.57 2.06
N ASN A 86 -18.71 -4.07 0.89
CA ASN A 86 -18.12 -2.74 0.73
C ASN A 86 -19.14 -1.89 -0.03
N LEU A 87 -19.57 -0.80 0.58
CA LEU A 87 -20.47 0.18 -0.03
C LEU A 87 -19.67 1.43 -0.34
N PHE A 88 -19.93 2.04 -1.50
CA PHE A 88 -19.30 3.29 -1.87
C PHE A 88 -20.38 4.36 -1.96
N ALA A 89 -20.16 5.51 -1.33
CA ALA A 89 -21.06 6.64 -1.33
C ALA A 89 -20.31 7.93 -1.66
N ASP A 90 -20.98 8.90 -2.25
CA ASP A 90 -20.42 10.25 -2.39
C ASP A 90 -20.65 11.09 -1.12
N ALA A 91 -20.01 12.26 -1.04
CA ALA A 91 -20.20 13.22 0.05
C ALA A 91 -21.66 13.68 0.25
N THR A 92 -22.52 13.48 -0.74
CA THR A 92 -23.93 13.85 -0.68
C THR A 92 -24.83 12.69 -0.22
N GLY A 93 -24.26 11.50 0.03
CA GLY A 93 -25.00 10.33 0.48
C GLY A 93 -25.60 9.47 -0.64
N ASN A 94 -25.24 9.71 -1.90
CA ASN A 94 -25.64 8.82 -2.99
C ASN A 94 -24.71 7.63 -3.07
N TRP A 95 -25.28 6.44 -3.19
CA TRP A 95 -24.53 5.22 -3.42
C TRP A 95 -23.96 5.21 -4.84
N ILE A 96 -22.64 5.07 -4.94
CA ILE A 96 -21.91 4.88 -6.18
C ILE A 96 -21.53 3.40 -6.30
N LYS A 97 -21.68 2.85 -7.51
CA LYS A 97 -21.18 1.50 -7.82
C LYS A 97 -19.84 1.65 -8.54
N LYS A 98 -18.84 0.94 -8.03
CA LYS A 98 -17.50 0.86 -8.63
C LYS A 98 -17.22 -0.58 -9.04
#